data_AF-Q64NG9-F1
#
_entry.id   AF-Q64NG9-F1
#
_cell.length_a   1.000
_cell.length_b   1.000
_cell.length_c   1.000
_cell.angle_alpha   90.00
_cell.angle_beta   90.00
_cell.angle_gamma   90.00
#
_symmetry.space_group_name_H-M   'P 1'
#
loop_
_entity.id
_entity.type
_entity.pdbx_description
1 polymer ?
#
loop_
_entity_poly.entity_id
_entity_poly.type
_entity_poly.pdbx_seq_one_letter_code
_entity_poly.pdbx_strand_id
1 'polypeptide(L)'
;MAKKQNKPVKEETLETILFNCRNSLRGRAAMTDKRDLLLTLVFLKFIGERFKQQKEKIRYEIVEVQGIDDKDFIELQLSRPNQYM
;
A
#
# COMPACT_ATOMS: atom_id res chain seq x y z
N MET A 1 4.79 -19.29 35.39
CA MET A 1 5.38 -18.50 34.29
C MET A 1 4.69 -18.90 32.98
N ALA A 2 3.81 -18.05 32.44
CA ALA A 2 3.02 -18.36 31.25
C ALA A 2 3.84 -18.11 29.97
N LYS A 3 3.98 -19.13 29.12
CA LYS A 3 4.66 -19.05 27.82
C LYS A 3 3.85 -18.14 26.88
N LYS A 4 4.37 -16.96 26.57
CA LYS A 4 3.82 -16.04 25.57
C LYS A 4 3.95 -16.69 24.19
N GLN A 5 2.85 -17.20 23.65
CA GLN A 5 2.78 -17.72 22.28
C GLN A 5 3.03 -16.57 21.31
N ASN A 6 4.17 -16.60 20.62
CA ASN A 6 4.48 -15.69 19.54
C ASN A 6 3.60 -16.08 18.35
N LYS A 7 2.47 -15.39 18.15
CA LYS A 7 1.65 -15.57 16.94
C LYS A 7 2.54 -15.18 15.74
N PRO A 8 2.60 -15.99 14.68
CA PRO A 8 3.28 -15.58 13.46
C PRO A 8 2.62 -14.28 13.00
N VAL A 9 3.42 -13.22 12.87
CA VAL A 9 3.01 -11.99 12.21
C VAL A 9 2.75 -12.40 10.77
N LYS A 10 1.48 -12.67 10.43
CA LYS A 10 1.08 -12.74 9.03
C LYS A 10 1.39 -11.36 8.48
N GLU A 11 2.38 -11.29 7.60
CA GLU A 11 2.53 -10.14 6.72
C GLU A 11 1.21 -10.05 5.94
N GLU A 12 0.34 -9.16 6.38
CA GLU A 12 -0.87 -8.86 5.64
C GLU A 12 -0.42 -8.21 4.34
N THR A 13 -0.49 -8.96 3.24
CA THR A 13 -0.19 -8.42 1.93
C THR A 13 -1.11 -7.24 1.67
N LEU A 14 -0.64 -6.27 0.91
CA LEU A 14 -1.44 -5.11 0.52
C LEU A 14 -2.82 -5.57 -0.02
N GLU A 15 -2.85 -6.61 -0.83
CA GLU A 15 -4.06 -7.24 -1.37
C GLU A 15 -5.04 -7.70 -0.29
N THR A 16 -4.55 -8.29 0.80
CA THR A 16 -5.36 -8.77 1.93
C THR A 16 -5.99 -7.60 2.70
N ILE A 17 -5.20 -6.57 2.98
CA ILE A 17 -5.67 -5.35 3.65
C ILE A 17 -6.76 -4.69 2.82
N LEU A 18 -6.51 -4.57 1.52
CA LEU A 18 -7.39 -3.95 0.56
C LEU A 18 -8.71 -4.71 0.38
N PHE A 19 -8.65 -6.04 0.36
CA PHE A 19 -9.82 -6.91 0.30
C PHE A 19 -10.69 -6.79 1.56
N ASN A 20 -10.06 -6.72 2.75
CA ASN A 20 -10.74 -6.54 4.02
C ASN A 20 -11.46 -5.19 4.10
N CYS A 21 -10.81 -4.09 3.69
CA CYS A 21 -11.43 -2.77 3.64
C CYS A 21 -12.68 -2.75 2.75
N ARG A 22 -12.62 -3.36 1.55
CA ARG A 22 -13.78 -3.49 0.67
C ARG A 22 -14.92 -4.25 1.35
N ASN A 23 -14.60 -5.37 2.00
CA ASN A 23 -15.61 -6.26 2.55
C ASN A 23 -16.35 -5.62 3.74
N SER A 24 -15.63 -4.90 4.62
CA SER A 24 -16.23 -4.17 5.76
C SER A 24 -17.22 -3.10 5.34
N LEU A 25 -17.10 -2.56 4.13
CA LEU A 25 -17.91 -1.43 3.65
C LEU A 25 -19.13 -1.88 2.82
N ARG A 26 -19.20 -3.16 2.41
CA ARG A 26 -20.30 -3.75 1.64
C ARG A 26 -21.60 -3.95 2.46
N GLY A 27 -21.50 -4.13 3.77
CA GLY A 27 -22.56 -4.70 4.64
C GLY A 27 -23.78 -3.83 5.01
N ARG A 28 -23.99 -2.63 4.46
CA ARG A 28 -25.12 -1.73 4.87
C ARG A 28 -26.03 -1.35 3.68
N ALA A 29 -26.85 -2.28 3.18
CA ALA A 29 -27.44 -2.21 1.84
C ALA A 29 -28.82 -1.50 1.76
N ALA A 30 -28.88 -0.50 0.88
CA ALA A 30 -30.06 -0.06 0.09
C ALA A 30 -29.62 0.87 -1.07
N MET A 31 -28.39 1.40 -1.03
CA MET A 31 -27.73 2.19 -2.10
C MET A 31 -26.40 1.54 -2.53
N THR A 32 -26.42 0.25 -2.85
CA THR A 32 -25.21 -0.59 -3.01
C THR A 32 -24.30 -0.13 -4.14
N ASP A 33 -24.83 0.20 -5.32
CA ASP A 33 -23.97 0.36 -6.51
C ASP A 33 -23.23 1.70 -6.51
N LYS A 34 -23.90 2.79 -6.14
CA LYS A 34 -23.27 4.12 -6.02
C LYS A 34 -22.27 4.17 -4.88
N ARG A 35 -22.57 3.51 -3.76
CA ARG A 35 -21.65 3.41 -2.62
C ARG A 35 -20.45 2.56 -2.98
N ASP A 36 -20.63 1.40 -3.62
CA ASP A 36 -19.53 0.52 -3.98
C ASP A 36 -18.62 1.19 -5.03
N LEU A 37 -19.17 1.96 -5.98
CA LEU A 37 -18.39 2.80 -6.88
C LEU A 37 -17.59 3.87 -6.12
N LEU A 38 -18.24 4.64 -5.24
CA LEU A 38 -17.56 5.64 -4.41
C LEU A 38 -16.46 5.02 -3.57
N LEU A 39 -16.71 3.82 -3.06
CA LEU A 39 -15.77 3.09 -2.24
C LEU A 39 -14.56 2.62 -3.05
N THR A 40 -14.79 2.08 -4.25
CA THR A 40 -13.73 1.73 -5.19
C THR A 40 -12.92 2.97 -5.57
N LEU A 41 -13.55 4.13 -5.77
CA LEU A 41 -12.85 5.38 -6.09
C LEU A 41 -12.01 5.88 -4.90
N VAL A 42 -12.57 5.90 -3.69
CA VAL A 42 -11.84 6.28 -2.46
C VAL A 42 -10.69 5.32 -2.20
N PHE A 43 -10.90 4.04 -2.44
CA PHE A 43 -9.89 3.01 -2.35
C PHE A 43 -8.76 3.21 -3.37
N LEU A 44 -9.09 3.43 -4.66
CA LEU A 44 -8.12 3.71 -5.72
C LEU A 44 -7.31 4.97 -5.41
N LYS A 45 -7.97 6.01 -4.89
CA LYS A 45 -7.31 7.23 -4.42
C LYS A 45 -6.36 6.93 -3.27
N PHE A 46 -6.82 6.19 -2.26
CA PHE A 46 -6.03 5.85 -1.07
C PHE A 46 -4.78 5.05 -1.42
N ILE A 47 -4.90 4.01 -2.26
CA ILE A 47 -3.73 3.23 -2.69
C ILE A 47 -2.79 4.05 -3.57
N GLY A 48 -3.32 4.92 -4.43
CA GLY A 48 -2.52 5.81 -5.28
C GLY A 48 -1.70 6.81 -4.45
N GLU A 49 -2.30 7.36 -3.39
CA GLU A 49 -1.60 8.25 -2.44
C GLU A 49 -0.52 7.49 -1.66
N ARG A 50 -0.81 6.29 -1.16
CA ARG A 50 0.18 5.44 -0.48
C ARG A 50 1.33 5.05 -1.40
N PHE A 51 1.04 4.67 -2.64
CA PHE A 51 2.06 4.33 -3.64
C PHE A 51 2.95 5.53 -3.97
N LYS A 52 2.37 6.72 -4.15
CA LYS A 52 3.14 7.96 -4.38
C LYS A 52 4.03 8.29 -3.17
N GLN A 53 3.53 8.16 -1.95
CA GLN A 53 4.34 8.36 -0.74
C GLN A 53 5.53 7.38 -0.67
N GLN A 54 5.32 6.11 -1.04
CA GLN A 54 6.39 5.12 -1.06
C GLN A 54 7.44 5.45 -2.14
N LYS A 55 7.02 5.89 -3.33
CA LYS A 55 7.94 6.36 -4.38
C LYS A 55 8.84 7.50 -3.89
N GLU A 56 8.26 8.48 -3.20
CA GLU A 56 9.02 9.62 -2.68
C GLU A 56 9.98 9.21 -1.56
N LYS A 57 9.60 8.24 -0.70
CA LYS A 57 10.53 7.67 0.28
C LYS A 57 11.74 6.99 -0.38
N ILE A 58 11.48 6.15 -1.40
CA ILE A 58 12.56 5.47 -2.13
C ILE A 58 13.48 6.49 -2.79
N ARG A 59 12.92 7.55 -3.41
CA ARG A 59 13.70 8.65 -3.97
C ARG A 59 14.57 9.34 -2.93
N TYR A 60 13.98 9.69 -1.79
CA TYR A 60 14.71 10.31 -0.68
C TYR A 60 15.85 9.41 -0.19
N GLU A 61 15.62 8.12 -0.02
CA GLU A 61 16.66 7.18 0.39
C GLU A 61 17.81 7.09 -0.63
N ILE A 62 17.52 7.06 -1.92
CA ILE A 62 18.55 6.99 -2.97
C ILE A 62 19.34 8.31 -3.06
N VAL A 63 18.66 9.45 -3.06
CA VAL A 63 19.30 10.75 -3.27
C VAL A 63 19.97 11.26 -1.99
N GLU A 64 19.22 11.35 -0.89
CA GLU A 64 19.68 12.02 0.34
C GLU A 64 20.50 11.10 1.24
N VAL A 65 20.17 9.80 1.30
CA VAL A 65 20.87 8.85 2.17
C VAL A 65 22.04 8.18 1.46
N GLN A 66 21.86 7.76 0.20
CA GLN A 66 22.92 7.10 -0.58
C GLN A 66 23.76 8.09 -1.41
N GLY A 67 23.31 9.34 -1.59
CA GLY A 67 24.03 10.35 -2.37
C GLY A 67 24.02 10.10 -3.89
N ILE A 68 23.07 9.30 -4.39
CA ILE A 68 22.98 8.93 -5.80
C ILE A 68 21.91 9.80 -6.47
N ASP A 69 22.36 10.83 -7.20
CA ASP A 69 21.48 11.71 -8.00
C ASP A 69 21.52 11.34 -9.49
N ASP A 70 21.40 10.04 -9.78
CA ASP A 70 21.27 9.53 -11.15
C ASP A 70 19.80 9.23 -11.44
N LYS A 71 19.21 10.01 -12.36
CA LYS A 71 17.79 9.92 -12.72
C LYS A 71 17.43 8.57 -13.34
N ASP A 72 18.29 8.02 -14.19
CA ASP A 72 18.03 6.75 -14.86
C ASP A 72 18.07 5.60 -13.86
N PHE A 73 19.02 5.66 -12.91
CA PHE A 73 19.09 4.72 -11.80
C PHE A 73 17.85 4.80 -10.88
N ILE A 74 17.43 6.01 -10.51
CA ILE A 74 16.25 6.23 -9.67
C ILE A 74 15.00 5.68 -10.36
N GLU A 75 14.80 5.94 -11.65
CA GLU A 75 13.66 5.39 -12.40
C GLU A 75 13.73 3.87 -12.50
N LEU A 76 14.92 3.30 -12.72
CA LEU A 76 15.12 1.85 -12.71
C LEU A 76 14.72 1.24 -11.35
N GLN A 77 15.11 1.84 -10.22
CA GLN A 77 14.69 1.35 -8.90
C GLN A 77 13.18 1.50 -8.68
N LEU A 78 12.58 2.61 -9.09
CA LEU A 78 11.14 2.83 -8.97
C LEU A 78 10.30 1.94 -9.89
N SER A 79 10.88 1.40 -10.96
CA SER A 79 10.19 0.45 -11.85
C SER A 79 10.11 -0.97 -11.28
N ARG A 80 10.94 -1.29 -10.27
CA ARG A 80 11.01 -2.64 -9.69
C ARG A 80 9.82 -2.87 -8.74
N PRO A 81 8.95 -3.86 -9.00
CA PRO A 81 7.80 -4.14 -8.14
C PRO A 81 8.19 -4.48 -6.70
N ASN A 82 9.32 -5.16 -6.52
CA ASN A 82 9.83 -5.58 -5.21
C ASN A 82 10.18 -4.40 -4.29
N GLN A 83 10.33 -3.18 -4.82
CA GLN A 83 10.61 -1.99 -4.02
C GLN A 83 9.39 -1.49 -3.24
N TYR A 84 8.21 -2.05 -3.54
CA TYR A 84 6.92 -1.68 -2.94
C TYR A 84 6.27 -2.80 -2.12
N MET A 85 6.94 -3.96 -2.02
CA MET A 85 6.55 -5.09 -1.17
C MET A 85 7.21 -4.94 0.20
#